data_AF-A0A1Y6BZC8-F1
#
_entry.id   AF-A0A1Y6BZC8-F1
#
_cell.length_a   1.000
_cell.length_b   1.000
_cell.length_c   1.000
_cell.angle_alpha   90.00
_cell.angle_beta   90.00
_cell.angle_gamma   90.00
#
_symmetry.space_group_name_H-M   'P 1'
#
loop_
_entity.id
_entity.type
_entity.pdbx_description
1 polymer ?
#
loop_
_entity_poly.entity_id
_entity_poly.type
_entity_poly.pdbx_seq_one_letter_code
_entity_poly.pdbx_strand_id
1 'polypeptide(L)'
;MSLALANSIETLRLKAANREQLGTAVSLVEDAFHIALTSFISPENSAISVDLSGSGKLVFIKKINLGKITLGHHPIVLADRISAQIRQGLLKIACIDREDHVDADLVWFSDEIQAWSRLLNSKKTHAWYWPMVSKKLGMQGASLDAGPALKTIYHRYGTLGHYWLLKSLMAQGQLASFIQELSKTDVLPFVLKDTLAQQAPNKQLSSHSSEDIALFIQGLGSHNCEQLALLLSRMPADDYRIIWLLEIFLATFLPHEKNKRHGLKQLLASIVNELISDTFINDSLTSENADTQYLARANNSEADVDTGQGTYSVAEFEHSQGNKEGAVLVQPEHPKVKQPGNNSDIPQTTQAPDAKAQADLSGVPFSGVRTEYAGIFLLLNLLDSIIGANCTFKNSSLSIHSAVLAWVLMRIGMAQQLVDELGLATYPLTELMAEAVEGSGIEKKWFSWCANNRLAIQTQPLVFRDLLSSVLKIISRYLWQNMSGGIKSLGRQKGELIISNTHLDIILASENMTIETRQLGLDISPGWLPWLAKVVTIHYRGKQVRSWSLV
;
A
#
# COMPACT_ATOMS: atom_id res chain seq x y z
N MET A 1 16.10 16.03 6.66
CA MET A 1 16.82 14.75 6.81
C MET A 1 16.05 13.93 7.84
N SER A 2 15.13 13.06 7.42
CA SER A 2 14.26 12.28 8.32
C SER A 2 14.91 10.93 8.61
N LEU A 3 15.35 10.76 9.86
CA LEU A 3 15.92 9.54 10.43
C LEU A 3 14.84 8.46 10.47
N ALA A 4 15.11 7.29 9.89
CA ALA A 4 14.22 6.15 9.95
C ALA A 4 14.04 5.74 11.42
N LEU A 5 12.84 5.98 11.95
CA LEU A 5 12.52 5.72 13.34
C LEU A 5 12.62 4.19 13.63
N ALA A 6 13.40 3.79 14.63
CA ALA A 6 13.36 2.49 15.30
C ALA A 6 11.97 2.32 15.92
N ASN A 7 11.00 1.93 15.09
CA ASN A 7 9.57 2.18 15.34
C ASN A 7 8.88 1.18 16.28
N SER A 8 9.60 0.36 17.04
CA SER A 8 8.92 -0.52 18.01
C SER A 8 9.88 -1.14 19.01
N ILE A 9 9.91 -0.63 20.24
CA ILE A 9 10.38 -1.41 21.39
C ILE A 9 9.23 -2.35 21.79
N GLU A 10 9.34 -3.63 21.48
CA GLU A 10 8.26 -4.59 21.78
C GLU A 10 8.04 -4.81 23.27
N THR A 11 9.09 -4.73 24.08
CA THR A 11 9.01 -4.92 25.52
C THR A 11 10.06 -4.09 26.21
N LEU A 12 9.60 -3.10 26.99
CA LEU A 12 10.46 -2.26 27.82
C LEU A 12 10.07 -2.47 29.29
N ARG A 13 10.95 -3.11 30.06
CA ARG A 13 10.75 -3.30 31.50
C ARG A 13 11.43 -2.17 32.26
N LEU A 14 10.63 -1.20 32.69
CA LEU A 14 11.10 -0.08 33.50
C LEU A 14 10.35 -0.07 34.83
N LYS A 15 11.07 0.29 35.89
CA LYS A 15 10.52 0.48 37.23
C LYS A 15 10.73 1.94 37.64
N ALA A 16 9.65 2.63 37.99
CA ALA A 16 9.65 4.04 38.38
C ALA A 16 8.80 4.24 39.64
N ALA A 17 9.00 5.36 40.36
CA ALA A 17 8.23 5.64 41.58
C ALA A 17 6.77 6.01 41.27
N ASN A 18 6.50 6.56 40.08
CA ASN A 18 5.16 6.89 39.61
C ASN A 18 5.04 6.74 38.07
N ARG A 19 3.81 6.83 37.55
CA ARG A 19 3.49 6.61 36.13
C ARG A 19 4.00 7.71 35.21
N GLU A 20 4.06 8.95 35.68
CA GLU A 20 4.58 10.09 34.91
C GLU A 20 6.07 9.90 34.62
N GLN A 21 6.84 9.57 35.66
CA GLN A 21 8.24 9.20 35.55
C GLN A 21 8.48 8.02 34.61
N LEU A 22 7.57 7.04 34.60
CA LEU A 22 7.63 5.91 33.66
C LEU A 22 7.48 6.39 32.21
N GLY A 23 6.50 7.26 31.92
CA GLY A 23 6.31 7.83 30.58
C GLY A 23 7.54 8.61 30.10
N THR A 24 8.09 9.48 30.95
CA THR A 24 9.32 10.22 30.64
C THR A 24 10.52 9.30 30.43
N ALA A 25 10.64 8.23 31.24
CA ALA A 25 11.72 7.25 31.11
C ALA A 25 11.63 6.49 29.77
N VAL A 26 10.43 6.12 29.32
CA VAL A 26 10.22 5.43 28.04
C VAL A 26 10.70 6.31 26.89
N SER A 27 10.23 7.55 26.80
CA SER A 27 10.64 8.48 25.73
C SER A 27 12.16 8.74 25.76
N LEU A 28 12.74 8.96 26.94
CA LEU A 28 14.19 9.14 27.10
C LEU A 28 14.98 7.94 26.58
N VAL A 29 14.52 6.72 26.86
CA VAL A 29 15.16 5.47 26.43
C VAL A 29 15.04 5.30 24.92
N GLU A 30 13.86 5.54 24.35
CA GLU A 30 13.62 5.47 22.90
C GLU A 30 14.55 6.44 22.13
N ASP A 31 14.60 7.70 22.55
CA ASP A 31 15.48 8.71 21.97
C ASP A 31 16.97 8.33 22.09
N ALA A 32 17.37 7.80 23.26
CA ALA A 32 18.74 7.38 23.50
C ALA A 32 19.17 6.20 22.62
N PHE A 33 18.31 5.19 22.43
CA PHE A 33 18.57 4.09 21.50
C PHE A 33 18.70 4.59 20.07
N HIS A 34 17.84 5.53 19.69
CA HIS A 34 17.90 6.18 18.39
C HIS A 34 19.27 6.79 18.11
N ILE A 35 19.73 7.65 19.02
CA ILE A 35 21.03 8.31 18.91
C ILE A 35 22.16 7.28 18.89
N ALA A 36 22.13 6.31 19.81
CA ALA A 36 23.19 5.30 19.93
C ALA A 36 23.31 4.44 18.66
N LEU A 37 22.20 3.90 18.17
CA LEU A 37 22.18 3.00 16.99
C LEU A 37 22.53 3.75 15.71
N THR A 38 22.13 5.02 15.57
CA THR A 38 22.52 5.83 14.40
C THR A 38 24.04 6.04 14.37
N SER A 39 24.66 6.27 15.52
CA SER A 39 26.12 6.45 15.62
C SER A 39 26.91 5.16 15.41
N PHE A 40 26.38 4.02 15.86
CA PHE A 40 27.09 2.75 15.84
C PHE A 40 27.07 2.09 14.47
N ILE A 41 25.97 2.24 13.72
CA ILE A 41 25.75 1.52 12.46
C ILE A 41 25.95 2.44 11.24
N SER A 42 26.81 3.46 11.32
CA SER A 42 27.10 4.34 10.18
C SER A 42 27.79 3.55 9.03
N PRO A 43 27.41 3.79 7.76
CA PRO A 43 27.89 3.04 6.60
C PRO A 43 29.37 3.26 6.22
N GLU A 44 30.08 4.18 6.88
CA GLU A 44 31.48 4.50 6.55
C GLU A 44 32.45 3.31 6.72
N ASN A 45 32.04 2.24 7.41
CA ASN A 45 32.81 0.99 7.54
C ASN A 45 32.35 -0.14 6.60
N SER A 46 31.39 0.09 5.71
CA SER A 46 30.93 -0.92 4.73
C SER A 46 31.09 -0.37 3.31
N ALA A 47 32.06 -0.90 2.55
CA ALA A 47 32.49 -0.44 1.22
C ALA A 47 31.44 -0.58 0.09
N ILE A 48 30.15 -0.74 0.40
CA ILE A 48 29.04 -0.85 -0.55
C ILE A 48 27.88 -0.01 -0.03
N SER A 49 27.99 1.32 -0.11
CA SER A 49 26.87 2.22 0.18
C SER A 49 25.99 2.36 -1.06
N VAL A 50 25.17 1.35 -1.35
CA VAL A 50 23.99 1.59 -2.18
C VAL A 50 23.00 2.31 -1.28
N ASP A 51 22.68 3.56 -1.63
CA ASP A 51 21.75 4.43 -0.93
C ASP A 51 20.30 3.90 -1.05
N LEU A 52 20.00 2.83 -0.32
CA LEU A 52 18.65 2.42 0.04
C LEU A 52 18.25 3.17 1.30
N SER A 53 18.25 4.50 1.24
CA SER A 53 17.83 5.39 2.34
C SER A 53 16.40 5.14 2.85
N GLY A 54 15.65 4.18 2.28
CA GLY A 54 14.28 3.83 2.66
C GLY A 54 14.08 2.58 3.53
N SER A 55 14.90 1.53 3.43
CA SER A 55 14.59 0.25 4.12
C SER A 55 15.02 0.23 5.58
N GLY A 56 15.95 1.09 6.00
CA GLY A 56 16.43 1.15 7.38
C GLY A 56 17.13 -0.14 7.83
N LYS A 57 17.99 -0.03 8.85
CA LYS A 57 18.60 -1.21 9.46
C LYS A 57 17.59 -1.81 10.43
N LEU A 58 17.37 -3.12 10.35
CA LEU A 58 16.57 -3.81 11.36
C LEU A 58 17.49 -4.19 12.51
N VAL A 59 17.16 -3.72 13.71
CA VAL A 59 17.92 -4.03 14.93
C VAL A 59 16.99 -4.70 15.93
N PHE A 60 17.41 -5.86 16.45
CA PHE A 60 16.69 -6.58 17.49
C PHE A 60 17.61 -6.74 18.70
N ILE A 61 17.08 -6.47 19.88
CA ILE A 61 17.81 -6.53 21.15
C ILE A 61 17.13 -7.57 22.04
N LYS A 62 17.86 -8.63 22.39
CA LYS A 62 17.38 -9.69 23.29
C LYS A 62 17.24 -9.17 24.71
N LYS A 63 18.30 -8.51 25.18
CA LYS A 63 18.40 -7.95 26.52
C LYS A 63 19.53 -6.92 26.56
N ILE A 64 19.27 -5.80 27.22
CA ILE A 64 20.29 -4.80 27.56
C ILE A 64 20.00 -4.25 28.95
N ASN A 65 21.04 -4.11 29.77
CA ASN A 65 20.93 -3.57 31.11
C ASN A 65 21.41 -2.11 31.12
N LEU A 66 20.48 -1.17 31.15
CA LEU A 66 20.77 0.27 31.16
C LEU A 66 21.19 0.79 32.56
N GLY A 67 21.06 -0.05 33.59
CA GLY A 67 21.26 0.33 34.99
C GLY A 67 20.23 1.34 35.48
N LYS A 68 20.61 2.15 36.47
CA LYS A 68 19.77 3.25 36.97
C LYS A 68 19.74 4.38 35.95
N ILE A 69 18.55 4.75 35.50
CA ILE A 69 18.29 5.88 34.62
C ILE A 69 17.89 7.07 35.50
N THR A 70 18.63 8.16 35.41
CA THR A 70 18.32 9.39 36.16
C THR A 70 17.53 10.32 35.25
N LEU A 71 16.26 10.54 35.57
CA LEU A 71 15.40 11.49 34.86
C LEU A 71 16.00 12.90 34.91
N GLY A 72 15.86 13.66 33.81
CA GLY A 72 16.44 14.99 33.65
C GLY A 72 17.80 15.02 32.92
N HIS A 73 18.41 13.86 32.66
CA HIS A 73 19.56 13.80 31.74
C HIS A 73 19.09 13.91 30.29
N HIS A 74 19.92 14.53 29.45
CA HIS A 74 19.72 14.57 28.01
C HIS A 74 19.84 13.15 27.40
N PRO A 75 19.01 12.76 26.41
CA PRO A 75 19.07 11.43 25.76
C PRO A 75 20.47 11.01 25.30
N ILE A 76 21.30 11.96 24.89
CA ILE A 76 22.72 11.75 24.49
C ILE A 76 23.52 11.03 25.59
N VAL A 77 23.34 11.38 26.87
CA VAL A 77 24.13 10.75 27.96
C VAL A 77 23.80 9.26 28.09
N LEU A 78 22.53 8.90 27.92
CA LEU A 78 22.10 7.51 27.92
C LEU A 78 22.54 6.80 26.62
N ALA A 79 22.51 7.50 25.49
CA ALA A 79 23.01 6.99 24.21
C ALA A 79 24.51 6.66 24.27
N ASP A 80 25.31 7.54 24.87
CA ASP A 80 26.75 7.33 25.08
C ASP A 80 27.01 6.11 25.97
N ARG A 81 26.18 5.90 27.00
CA ARG A 81 26.26 4.69 27.84
C ARG A 81 25.93 3.42 27.05
N ILE A 82 24.89 3.44 26.23
CA ILE A 82 24.53 2.31 25.35
C ILE A 82 25.69 2.01 24.38
N SER A 83 26.19 3.04 23.71
CA SER A 83 27.33 2.96 22.81
C SER A 83 28.60 2.46 23.50
N ALA A 84 28.85 2.87 24.75
CA ALA A 84 29.98 2.38 25.54
C ALA A 84 29.85 0.89 25.86
N GLN A 85 28.67 0.41 26.27
CA GLN A 85 28.44 -1.03 26.50
C GLN A 85 28.69 -1.86 25.25
N ILE A 86 28.23 -1.35 24.11
CA ILE A 86 28.48 -1.95 22.80
C ILE A 86 29.99 -2.02 22.50
N ARG A 87 30.72 -0.90 22.61
CA ARG A 87 32.16 -0.83 22.31
C ARG A 87 33.02 -1.65 23.27
N GLN A 88 32.61 -1.78 24.53
CA GLN A 88 33.29 -2.57 25.53
C GLN A 88 33.07 -4.09 25.37
N GLY A 89 32.26 -4.51 24.38
CA GLY A 89 31.96 -5.92 24.16
C GLY A 89 31.10 -6.54 25.27
N LEU A 90 30.42 -5.72 26.06
CA LEU A 90 29.47 -6.19 27.08
C LEU A 90 28.20 -6.78 26.45
N LEU A 91 27.97 -6.48 25.17
CA LEU A 91 26.92 -7.07 24.34
C LEU A 91 27.55 -7.83 23.20
N LYS A 92 27.14 -9.08 23.00
CA LYS A 92 27.47 -9.83 21.79
C LYS A 92 26.62 -9.30 20.64
N ILE A 93 27.27 -8.67 19.67
CA ILE A 93 26.61 -8.07 18.51
C ILE A 93 26.94 -8.87 17.27
N ALA A 94 25.93 -9.16 16.45
CA ALA A 94 26.12 -9.85 15.19
C ALA A 94 25.31 -9.23 14.04
N CYS A 95 25.90 -9.24 12.85
CA CYS A 95 25.20 -8.98 11.59
C CYS A 95 24.67 -10.30 11.04
N ILE A 96 23.37 -10.39 10.76
CA ILE A 96 22.69 -11.64 10.38
C ILE A 96 22.56 -11.82 8.86
N ASP A 97 23.20 -10.95 8.08
CA ASP A 97 23.13 -11.01 6.61
C ASP A 97 23.70 -12.31 6.02
N ARG A 98 24.55 -13.03 6.78
CA ARG A 98 25.23 -14.26 6.31
C ARG A 98 25.02 -15.46 7.21
N GLU A 99 25.11 -15.28 8.52
CA GLU A 99 25.07 -16.37 9.49
C GLU A 99 24.15 -16.04 10.66
N ASP A 100 23.55 -17.07 11.25
CA ASP A 100 22.70 -16.92 12.43
C ASP A 100 23.56 -16.89 13.69
N HIS A 101 23.19 -16.03 14.64
CA HIS A 101 23.91 -15.89 15.90
C HIS A 101 22.94 -16.01 17.08
N VAL A 102 22.67 -17.25 17.49
CA VAL A 102 21.71 -17.57 18.56
C VAL A 102 22.11 -16.97 19.92
N ASP A 103 23.42 -16.83 20.14
CA ASP A 103 24.00 -16.31 21.38
C ASP A 103 24.21 -14.79 21.38
N ALA A 104 23.86 -14.08 20.29
CA ALA A 104 23.96 -12.63 20.26
C ALA A 104 22.91 -11.98 21.16
N ASP A 105 23.32 -10.94 21.88
CA ASP A 105 22.44 -10.09 22.69
C ASP A 105 21.75 -9.05 21.83
N LEU A 106 22.40 -8.65 20.73
CA LEU A 106 21.90 -7.71 19.73
C LEU A 106 22.23 -8.24 18.35
N VAL A 107 21.21 -8.25 17.49
CA VAL A 107 21.38 -8.62 16.08
C VAL A 107 20.90 -7.50 15.19
N TRP A 108 21.56 -7.34 14.04
CA TRP A 108 21.10 -6.41 13.03
C TRP A 108 21.16 -7.00 11.62
N PHE A 109 20.30 -6.49 10.76
CA PHE A 109 20.30 -6.72 9.32
C PHE A 109 20.65 -5.42 8.63
N SER A 110 21.46 -5.47 7.57
CA SER A 110 21.82 -4.26 6.83
C SER A 110 20.63 -3.57 6.18
N ASP A 111 19.61 -4.34 5.81
CA ASP A 111 18.30 -3.86 5.41
C ASP A 111 17.22 -4.94 5.59
N GLU A 112 15.96 -4.57 5.42
CA GLU A 112 14.85 -5.54 5.46
C GLU A 112 14.92 -6.60 4.34
N ILE A 113 15.51 -6.29 3.19
CA ILE A 113 15.63 -7.24 2.08
C ILE A 113 16.60 -8.35 2.42
N GLN A 114 17.69 -8.08 3.15
CA GLN A 114 18.57 -9.10 3.71
C GLN A 114 17.82 -9.98 4.71
N ALA A 115 17.00 -9.39 5.57
CA ALA A 115 16.16 -10.16 6.48
C ALA A 115 15.20 -11.08 5.72
N TRP A 116 14.55 -10.58 4.65
CA TRP A 116 13.72 -11.40 3.76
C TRP A 116 14.51 -12.51 3.05
N SER A 117 15.67 -12.18 2.47
CA SER A 117 16.56 -13.13 1.80
C SER A 117 16.90 -14.29 2.72
N ARG A 118 17.29 -13.97 3.95
CA ARG A 118 17.63 -14.95 4.98
C ARG A 118 16.42 -15.76 5.42
N LEU A 119 15.28 -15.12 5.66
CA LEU A 119 14.04 -15.77 6.09
C LEU A 119 13.53 -16.79 5.07
N LEU A 120 13.61 -16.45 3.78
CA LEU A 120 13.27 -17.33 2.65
C LEU A 120 14.31 -18.41 2.41
N ASN A 121 15.57 -18.08 2.71
CA ASN A 121 16.71 -18.96 2.82
C ASN A 121 16.51 -20.13 3.79
N SER A 122 16.30 -19.76 5.03
CA SER A 122 16.57 -20.61 6.16
C SER A 122 15.51 -21.68 6.33
N LYS A 123 15.88 -22.93 6.06
CA LYS A 123 15.04 -24.11 6.36
C LYS A 123 14.72 -24.25 7.86
N LYS A 124 15.45 -23.56 8.75
CA LYS A 124 15.28 -23.58 10.20
C LYS A 124 15.68 -22.25 10.84
N THR A 125 14.70 -21.46 11.25
CA THR A 125 14.88 -20.19 11.97
C THR A 125 14.75 -20.38 13.49
N HIS A 126 15.70 -21.08 14.12
CA HIS A 126 15.63 -21.35 15.57
C HIS A 126 16.15 -20.22 16.46
N ALA A 127 16.83 -19.23 15.89
CA ALA A 127 17.34 -18.11 16.66
C ALA A 127 16.20 -17.24 17.23
N TRP A 128 16.41 -16.68 18.42
CA TRP A 128 15.40 -15.95 19.21
C TRP A 128 14.79 -14.75 18.49
N TYR A 129 15.52 -14.15 17.54
CA TYR A 129 15.10 -12.95 16.82
C TYR A 129 14.18 -13.25 15.63
N TRP A 130 14.16 -14.48 15.10
CA TRP A 130 13.37 -14.78 13.91
C TRP A 130 11.86 -14.60 14.07
N PRO A 131 11.22 -14.98 15.19
CA PRO A 131 9.81 -14.65 15.43
C PRO A 131 9.54 -13.15 15.40
N MET A 132 10.48 -12.34 15.91
CA MET A 132 10.38 -10.88 15.91
C MET A 132 10.57 -10.31 14.50
N VAL A 133 11.52 -10.85 13.73
CA VAL A 133 11.75 -10.50 12.32
C VAL A 133 10.49 -10.79 11.50
N SER A 134 9.95 -12.01 11.58
CA SER A 134 8.72 -12.39 10.86
C SER A 134 7.57 -11.43 11.18
N LYS A 135 7.34 -11.17 12.47
CA LYS A 135 6.30 -10.24 12.90
C LYS A 135 6.54 -8.83 12.37
N LYS A 136 7.77 -8.31 12.44
CA LYS A 136 8.12 -6.98 11.94
C LYS A 136 7.95 -6.85 10.42
N LEU A 137 8.27 -7.92 9.70
CA LEU A 137 8.09 -8.02 8.26
C LEU A 137 6.64 -8.28 7.85
N GLY A 138 5.71 -8.38 8.80
CA GLY A 138 4.28 -8.61 8.55
C GLY A 138 3.92 -10.06 8.20
N MET A 139 4.84 -11.00 8.43
CA MET A 139 4.59 -12.44 8.33
C MET A 139 3.94 -12.92 9.64
N GLN A 140 2.62 -13.02 9.66
CA GLN A 140 1.90 -13.67 10.76
C GLN A 140 1.58 -15.12 10.39
N GLY A 141 2.17 -16.09 11.09
CA GLY A 141 1.89 -17.52 10.91
C GLY A 141 3.12 -18.43 10.98
N ALA A 142 2.88 -19.74 11.05
CA ALA A 142 3.94 -20.76 11.17
C ALA A 142 4.63 -21.09 9.84
N SER A 143 4.02 -20.75 8.69
CA SER A 143 4.59 -21.06 7.37
C SER A 143 5.24 -19.83 6.75
N LEU A 144 6.56 -19.89 6.59
CA LEU A 144 7.38 -18.92 5.87
C LEU A 144 7.35 -19.24 4.37
N ASP A 145 6.15 -19.26 3.80
CA ASP A 145 6.00 -19.58 2.39
C ASP A 145 6.57 -18.43 1.53
N ALA A 146 7.33 -18.79 0.49
CA ALA A 146 7.93 -17.83 -0.43
C ALA A 146 6.89 -16.90 -1.09
N GLY A 147 5.67 -17.40 -1.23
CA GLY A 147 4.58 -16.68 -1.85
C GLY A 147 4.10 -15.43 -1.13
N PRO A 148 3.52 -15.58 0.08
CA PRO A 148 3.14 -14.47 0.94
C PRO A 148 4.28 -13.48 1.18
N ALA A 149 5.51 -13.96 1.30
CA ALA A 149 6.71 -13.13 1.43
C ALA A 149 6.94 -12.26 0.19
N LEU A 150 6.99 -12.85 -1.01
CA LEU A 150 7.12 -12.10 -2.26
C LEU A 150 6.00 -11.08 -2.44
N LYS A 151 4.77 -11.45 -2.10
CA LYS A 151 3.62 -10.54 -2.14
C LYS A 151 3.80 -9.36 -1.18
N THR A 152 4.28 -9.61 0.03
CA THR A 152 4.55 -8.56 1.03
C THR A 152 5.68 -7.64 0.58
N ILE A 153 6.78 -8.20 0.05
CA ILE A 153 7.88 -7.44 -0.53
C ILE A 153 7.38 -6.56 -1.68
N TYR A 154 6.58 -7.10 -2.60
CA TYR A 154 5.98 -6.33 -3.68
C TYR A 154 5.08 -5.21 -3.17
N HIS A 155 4.23 -5.50 -2.18
CA HIS A 155 3.35 -4.51 -1.61
C HIS A 155 4.10 -3.40 -0.88
N ARG A 156 5.27 -3.67 -0.30
CA ARG A 156 6.05 -2.68 0.45
C ARG A 156 7.04 -1.91 -0.40
N TYR A 157 7.68 -2.59 -1.35
CA TYR A 157 8.83 -2.08 -2.12
C TYR A 157 8.62 -2.10 -3.64
N GLY A 158 7.52 -2.68 -4.12
CA GLY A 158 7.26 -2.86 -5.55
C GLY A 158 8.26 -3.81 -6.21
N THR A 159 8.42 -3.67 -7.53
CA THR A 159 9.35 -4.46 -8.35
C THR A 159 10.81 -4.29 -7.92
N LEU A 160 11.19 -3.11 -7.40
CA LEU A 160 12.53 -2.87 -6.87
C LEU A 160 12.83 -3.78 -5.67
N GLY A 161 11.87 -4.02 -4.78
CA GLY A 161 12.06 -4.94 -3.66
C GLY A 161 12.36 -6.37 -4.12
N HIS A 162 11.64 -6.85 -5.14
CA HIS A 162 11.92 -8.14 -5.75
C HIS A 162 13.31 -8.17 -6.37
N TYR A 163 13.71 -7.13 -7.09
CA TYR A 163 15.05 -7.03 -7.65
C TYR A 163 16.13 -7.15 -6.56
N TRP A 164 16.02 -6.37 -5.49
CA TRP A 164 17.00 -6.40 -4.41
C TRP A 164 17.04 -7.76 -3.71
N LEU A 165 15.88 -8.40 -3.55
CA LEU A 165 15.80 -9.77 -3.02
C LEU A 165 16.54 -10.75 -3.93
N LEU A 166 16.24 -10.75 -5.23
CA LEU A 166 16.88 -11.67 -6.20
C LEU A 166 18.39 -11.42 -6.28
N LYS A 167 18.81 -10.16 -6.27
CA LYS A 167 20.23 -9.78 -6.22
C LYS A 167 20.91 -10.29 -4.95
N SER A 168 20.24 -10.16 -3.79
CA SER A 168 20.73 -10.67 -2.51
C SER A 168 20.87 -12.19 -2.54
N LEU A 169 19.82 -12.90 -2.97
CA LEU A 169 19.83 -14.36 -3.10
C LEU A 169 20.91 -14.84 -4.06
N MET A 170 21.12 -14.12 -5.17
CA MET A 170 22.18 -14.43 -6.14
C MET A 170 23.57 -14.25 -5.53
N ALA A 171 23.82 -13.15 -4.81
CA ALA A 171 25.08 -12.91 -4.11
C ALA A 171 25.38 -13.97 -3.03
N GLN A 172 24.33 -14.60 -2.48
CA GLN A 172 24.44 -15.68 -1.50
C GLN A 172 24.51 -17.09 -2.15
N GLY A 173 24.40 -17.20 -3.49
CA GLY A 173 24.33 -18.49 -4.19
C GLY A 173 23.04 -19.27 -3.93
N GLN A 174 21.97 -18.57 -3.54
CA GLN A 174 20.71 -19.14 -3.06
C GLN A 174 19.55 -19.04 -4.06
N LEU A 175 19.75 -18.31 -5.17
CA LEU A 175 18.72 -18.05 -6.18
C LEU A 175 18.10 -19.33 -6.76
N ALA A 176 18.91 -20.36 -7.03
CA ALA A 176 18.44 -21.64 -7.54
C ALA A 176 17.49 -22.37 -6.59
N SER A 177 17.88 -22.49 -5.32
CA SER A 177 17.03 -23.13 -4.31
C SER A 177 15.74 -22.34 -4.10
N PHE A 178 15.80 -21.01 -4.15
CA PHE A 178 14.63 -20.16 -4.02
C PHE A 178 13.64 -20.35 -5.18
N ILE A 179 14.12 -20.37 -6.42
CA ILE A 179 13.26 -20.57 -7.60
C ILE A 179 12.66 -21.98 -7.63
N GLN A 180 13.40 -22.99 -7.16
CA GLN A 180 12.87 -24.33 -6.97
C GLN A 180 11.77 -24.37 -5.91
N GLU A 181 11.89 -23.62 -4.81
CA GLU A 181 10.83 -23.54 -3.80
C GLU A 181 9.60 -22.77 -4.32
N LEU A 182 9.83 -21.72 -5.11
CA LEU A 182 8.75 -21.01 -5.81
C LEU A 182 7.98 -21.92 -6.76
N SER A 183 8.60 -22.94 -7.35
CA SER A 183 7.92 -23.91 -8.21
C SER A 183 6.79 -24.64 -7.50
N LYS A 184 6.89 -24.76 -6.17
CA LYS A 184 5.94 -25.49 -5.34
C LYS A 184 4.78 -24.61 -4.89
N THR A 185 4.84 -23.31 -5.15
CA THR A 185 3.86 -22.34 -4.68
C THR A 185 3.15 -21.65 -5.84
N ASP A 186 1.81 -21.61 -5.79
CA ASP A 186 0.95 -21.05 -6.83
C ASP A 186 0.86 -19.51 -6.78
N VAL A 187 2.00 -18.83 -6.80
CA VAL A 187 2.09 -17.40 -6.45
C VAL A 187 2.32 -16.54 -7.69
N LEU A 188 2.93 -17.11 -8.72
CA LEU A 188 3.25 -16.39 -9.94
C LEU A 188 2.06 -15.80 -10.70
N PRO A 189 0.86 -16.40 -10.70
CA PRO A 189 -0.29 -15.77 -11.30
C PRO A 189 -0.58 -14.38 -10.71
N PHE A 190 -0.24 -14.11 -9.44
CA PHE A 190 -0.48 -12.80 -8.83
C PHE A 190 0.46 -11.72 -9.35
N VAL A 191 1.77 -11.99 -9.42
CA VAL A 191 2.73 -10.97 -9.84
C VAL A 191 2.66 -10.74 -11.35
N LEU A 192 2.45 -11.81 -12.12
CA LEU A 192 2.34 -11.71 -13.58
C LEU A 192 1.01 -11.13 -14.03
N LYS A 193 -0.14 -11.46 -13.41
CA LYS A 193 -1.42 -10.83 -13.81
C LYS A 193 -1.36 -9.31 -13.62
N ASP A 194 -0.72 -8.82 -12.57
CA ASP A 194 -0.64 -7.40 -12.30
C ASP A 194 0.31 -6.65 -13.25
N THR A 195 1.37 -7.32 -13.74
CA THR A 195 2.31 -6.78 -14.72
C THR A 195 1.82 -6.91 -16.16
N LEU A 196 1.26 -8.07 -16.53
CA LEU A 196 0.70 -8.36 -17.84
C LEU A 196 -0.58 -7.55 -18.10
N ALA A 197 -1.45 -7.33 -17.10
CA ALA A 197 -2.65 -6.50 -17.27
C ALA A 197 -2.35 -5.01 -17.54
N GLN A 198 -1.12 -4.55 -17.30
CA GLN A 198 -0.67 -3.20 -17.63
C GLN A 198 -0.11 -3.09 -19.06
N GLN A 199 0.02 -4.21 -19.79
CA GLN A 199 0.49 -4.21 -21.17
C GLN A 199 -0.70 -4.50 -22.11
N ALA A 200 -1.16 -3.48 -22.84
CA ALA A 200 -2.13 -3.69 -23.91
C ALA A 200 -1.52 -4.60 -24.99
N PRO A 201 -2.30 -5.50 -25.63
CA PRO A 201 -1.78 -6.40 -26.64
C PRO A 201 -1.49 -5.61 -27.92
N ASN A 202 -0.25 -5.18 -28.11
CA ASN A 202 0.20 -4.74 -29.42
C ASN A 202 0.51 -5.99 -30.26
N LYS A 203 -0.37 -6.29 -31.21
CA LYS A 203 -0.13 -7.28 -32.27
C LYS A 203 0.99 -6.76 -33.18
N GLN A 204 1.85 -7.69 -33.58
CA GLN A 204 3.01 -7.59 -34.48
C GLN A 204 4.34 -7.29 -33.79
N LEU A 205 5.12 -8.35 -33.57
CA LEU A 205 6.59 -8.36 -33.70
C LEU A 205 7.05 -9.81 -33.46
N SER A 206 7.32 -10.53 -34.56
CA SER A 206 7.91 -11.86 -34.57
C SER A 206 9.19 -11.81 -35.40
N SER A 207 10.34 -11.85 -34.74
CA SER A 207 11.65 -12.33 -35.26
C SER A 207 12.83 -11.90 -34.36
N HIS A 208 12.70 -12.00 -33.04
CA HIS A 208 13.84 -11.81 -32.15
C HIS A 208 13.88 -12.95 -31.15
N SER A 209 14.75 -13.93 -31.40
CA SER A 209 14.94 -15.11 -30.57
C SER A 209 16.42 -15.35 -30.34
N SER A 210 16.77 -15.71 -29.09
CA SER A 210 18.11 -16.01 -28.56
C SER A 210 19.15 -14.88 -28.50
N GLU A 211 19.31 -14.05 -29.53
CA GLU A 211 20.44 -13.10 -29.63
C GLU A 211 20.30 -11.92 -28.64
N ASP A 212 19.08 -11.43 -28.44
CA ASP A 212 18.81 -10.36 -27.48
C ASP A 212 18.84 -10.83 -26.01
N ILE A 213 18.51 -12.10 -25.77
CA ILE A 213 18.69 -12.74 -24.45
C ILE A 213 20.18 -12.87 -24.15
N ALA A 214 20.99 -13.23 -25.14
CA ALA A 214 22.44 -13.31 -25.01
C ALA A 214 23.08 -11.94 -24.73
N LEU A 215 22.62 -10.86 -25.37
CA LEU A 215 23.07 -9.49 -25.10
C LEU A 215 22.68 -9.01 -23.69
N PHE A 216 21.48 -9.37 -23.21
CA PHE A 216 21.07 -9.09 -21.82
C PHE A 216 21.94 -9.85 -20.80
N ILE A 217 22.21 -11.14 -21.07
CA ILE A 217 23.10 -11.96 -20.24
C ILE A 217 24.52 -11.38 -20.23
N GLN A 218 25.04 -10.86 -21.34
CA GLN A 218 26.37 -10.23 -21.39
C GLN A 218 26.52 -8.97 -20.52
N GLY A 219 25.43 -8.30 -20.16
CA GLY A 219 25.44 -7.10 -19.30
C GLY A 219 25.44 -7.38 -17.79
N LEU A 220 25.16 -8.62 -17.38
CA LEU A 220 25.33 -9.07 -16.01
C LEU A 220 26.84 -9.38 -15.79
N GLY A 221 27.37 -9.26 -14.57
CA GLY A 221 28.75 -9.70 -14.31
C GLY A 221 28.89 -11.20 -14.59
N SER A 222 29.98 -11.66 -15.22
CA SER A 222 30.13 -13.02 -15.80
C SER A 222 29.64 -14.17 -14.91
N HIS A 223 29.91 -14.10 -13.60
CA HIS A 223 29.48 -15.12 -12.64
C HIS A 223 27.94 -15.20 -12.47
N ASN A 224 27.26 -14.06 -12.44
CA ASN A 224 25.81 -13.98 -12.29
C ASN A 224 25.09 -14.41 -13.58
N CYS A 225 25.71 -14.15 -14.73
CA CYS A 225 25.24 -14.59 -16.04
C CYS A 225 25.18 -16.11 -16.13
N GLU A 226 26.27 -16.78 -15.74
CA GLU A 226 26.37 -18.23 -15.80
C GLU A 226 25.34 -18.89 -14.90
N GLN A 227 25.16 -18.37 -13.67
CA GLN A 227 24.14 -18.92 -12.77
C GLN A 227 22.73 -18.69 -13.28
N LEU A 228 22.41 -17.49 -13.77
CA LEU A 228 21.08 -17.20 -14.32
C LEU A 228 20.81 -18.01 -15.59
N ALA A 229 21.79 -18.11 -16.50
CA ALA A 229 21.68 -18.89 -17.74
C ALA A 229 21.49 -20.39 -17.45
N LEU A 230 22.28 -20.95 -16.52
CA LEU A 230 22.15 -22.35 -16.10
C LEU A 230 20.80 -22.63 -15.45
N LEU A 231 20.26 -21.65 -14.73
CA LEU A 231 18.97 -21.76 -14.08
C LEU A 231 17.85 -21.69 -15.12
N LEU A 232 17.87 -20.70 -16.01
CA LEU A 232 16.92 -20.56 -17.11
C LEU A 232 16.94 -21.78 -18.04
N SER A 233 18.12 -22.36 -18.32
CA SER A 233 18.23 -23.55 -19.17
C SER A 233 17.65 -24.83 -18.54
N ARG A 234 17.39 -24.83 -17.23
CA ARG A 234 16.78 -25.95 -16.50
C ARG A 234 15.28 -25.79 -16.30
N MET A 235 14.72 -24.62 -16.63
CA MET A 235 13.30 -24.35 -16.52
C MET A 235 12.61 -24.70 -17.83
N PRO A 236 11.39 -25.26 -17.79
CA PRO A 236 10.55 -25.41 -18.97
C PRO A 236 10.36 -24.05 -19.66
N ALA A 237 10.33 -24.02 -20.99
CA ALA A 237 10.22 -22.77 -21.73
C ALA A 237 8.95 -21.99 -21.36
N ASP A 238 7.84 -22.70 -21.16
CA ASP A 238 6.52 -22.22 -20.75
C ASP A 238 6.42 -21.82 -19.27
N ASP A 239 7.52 -21.88 -18.54
CA ASP A 239 7.55 -21.51 -17.15
C ASP A 239 7.48 -20.00 -16.97
N TYR A 240 6.30 -19.53 -16.61
CA TYR A 240 5.99 -18.15 -16.24
C TYR A 240 7.00 -17.48 -15.30
N ARG A 241 7.78 -18.26 -14.53
CA ARG A 241 8.89 -17.77 -13.69
C ARG A 241 10.03 -17.13 -14.48
N ILE A 242 10.31 -17.64 -15.67
CA ILE A 242 11.31 -17.07 -16.58
C ILE A 242 10.91 -15.64 -16.91
N ILE A 243 9.64 -15.43 -17.30
CA ILE A 243 9.09 -14.11 -17.64
C ILE A 243 9.21 -13.17 -16.44
N TRP A 244 8.78 -13.60 -15.25
CA TRP A 244 8.84 -12.80 -14.03
C TRP A 244 10.27 -12.36 -13.67
N LEU A 245 11.23 -13.29 -13.72
CA LEU A 245 12.64 -13.00 -13.47
C LEU A 245 13.15 -11.98 -14.48
N LEU A 246 12.95 -12.24 -15.77
CA LEU A 246 13.39 -11.32 -16.82
C LEU A 246 12.75 -9.93 -16.63
N GLU A 247 11.45 -9.83 -16.37
CA GLU A 247 10.79 -8.55 -16.12
C GLU A 247 11.41 -7.76 -14.96
N ILE A 248 11.71 -8.41 -13.84
CA ILE A 248 12.35 -7.73 -12.69
C ILE A 248 13.75 -7.25 -13.04
N PHE A 249 14.55 -8.10 -13.67
CA PHE A 249 15.90 -7.74 -14.07
C PHE A 249 15.87 -6.58 -15.08
N LEU A 250 14.99 -6.64 -16.07
CA LEU A 250 14.87 -5.63 -17.12
C LEU A 250 14.31 -4.31 -16.62
N ALA A 251 13.35 -4.34 -15.70
CA ALA A 251 12.84 -3.13 -15.06
C ALA A 251 13.92 -2.38 -14.27
N THR A 252 14.97 -3.06 -13.82
CA THR A 252 15.97 -2.50 -12.91
C THR A 252 17.30 -2.18 -13.57
N PHE A 253 17.73 -2.93 -14.60
CA PHE A 253 19.00 -2.71 -15.29
C PHE A 253 18.95 -1.69 -16.43
N LEU A 254 17.77 -1.33 -16.95
CA LEU A 254 17.62 -0.39 -18.07
C LEU A 254 16.89 0.93 -17.74
N PRO A 255 17.21 1.64 -16.64
CA PRO A 255 16.50 2.88 -16.30
C PRO A 255 16.81 4.04 -17.27
N HIS A 256 17.94 4.02 -17.99
CA HIS A 256 18.44 5.21 -18.71
C HIS A 256 18.37 5.18 -20.24
N GLU A 257 17.97 4.06 -20.87
CA GLU A 257 17.88 3.99 -22.34
C GLU A 257 16.46 3.65 -22.80
N LYS A 258 15.65 4.69 -23.03
CA LYS A 258 14.25 4.55 -23.51
C LYS A 258 14.14 3.67 -24.77
N ASN A 259 15.11 3.74 -25.69
CA ASN A 259 15.08 2.98 -26.94
C ASN A 259 15.35 1.49 -26.74
N LYS A 260 16.34 1.12 -25.91
CA LYS A 260 16.60 -0.28 -25.54
C LYS A 260 15.45 -0.89 -24.74
N ARG A 261 14.80 -0.08 -23.89
CA ARG A 261 13.61 -0.50 -23.12
C ARG A 261 12.43 -0.86 -24.03
N HIS A 262 12.26 -0.19 -25.17
CA HIS A 262 11.18 -0.49 -26.09
C HIS A 262 11.41 -1.79 -26.86
N GLY A 263 12.59 -1.97 -27.46
CA GLY A 263 12.94 -3.20 -28.20
C GLY A 263 12.90 -4.44 -27.30
N LEU A 264 13.36 -4.32 -26.06
CA LEU A 264 13.37 -5.44 -25.12
C LEU A 264 11.99 -5.75 -24.50
N LYS A 265 11.13 -4.74 -24.33
CA LYS A 265 9.72 -4.97 -24.01
C LYS A 265 9.00 -5.69 -25.15
N GLN A 266 9.31 -5.35 -26.40
CA GLN A 266 8.78 -6.04 -27.57
C GLN A 266 9.30 -7.48 -27.65
N LEU A 267 10.58 -7.72 -27.36
CA LEU A 267 11.14 -9.06 -27.23
C LEU A 267 10.43 -9.89 -26.15
N LEU A 268 10.29 -9.34 -24.94
CA LEU A 268 9.57 -10.02 -23.87
C LEU A 268 8.11 -10.30 -24.24
N ALA A 269 7.42 -9.32 -24.84
CA ALA A 269 6.07 -9.53 -25.32
C ALA A 269 6.01 -10.63 -26.41
N SER A 270 7.02 -10.73 -27.28
CA SER A 270 7.14 -11.82 -28.27
C SER A 270 7.35 -13.17 -27.59
N ILE A 271 8.29 -13.28 -26.65
CA ILE A 271 8.56 -14.51 -25.89
C ILE A 271 7.31 -14.92 -25.10
N VAL A 272 6.68 -13.98 -24.39
CA VAL A 272 5.45 -14.22 -23.63
C VAL A 272 4.32 -14.67 -24.54
N ASN A 273 4.12 -14.02 -25.69
CA ASN A 273 3.09 -14.42 -26.64
C ASN A 273 3.37 -15.80 -27.26
N GLU A 274 4.62 -16.14 -27.55
CA GLU A 274 5.03 -17.44 -28.10
C GLU A 274 4.80 -18.56 -27.06
N LEU A 275 5.22 -18.35 -25.81
CA LEU A 275 5.02 -19.28 -24.70
C LEU A 275 3.53 -19.47 -24.32
N ILE A 276 2.73 -18.40 -24.39
CA ILE A 276 1.28 -18.47 -24.15
C ILE A 276 0.57 -19.16 -25.32
N SER A 277 1.01 -18.92 -26.56
CA SER A 277 0.40 -19.54 -27.75
C SER A 277 0.56 -21.07 -27.74
N ASP A 278 1.70 -21.59 -27.29
CA ASP A 278 1.97 -23.03 -27.23
C ASP A 278 1.26 -23.74 -26.07
N THR A 279 0.94 -23.03 -24.98
CA THR A 279 0.20 -23.59 -23.83
C THR A 279 -1.31 -23.53 -24.00
N PHE A 280 -1.85 -22.44 -24.58
CA PHE A 280 -3.30 -22.31 -24.77
C PHE A 280 -3.87 -23.22 -25.87
N ILE A 281 -3.08 -23.56 -26.89
CA ILE A 281 -3.52 -24.44 -27.98
C ILE A 281 -3.63 -25.90 -27.50
N ASN A 282 -2.83 -26.35 -26.53
CA ASN A 282 -2.83 -27.74 -26.06
C ASN A 282 -3.90 -28.05 -24.99
N ASP A 283 -4.25 -27.08 -24.14
CA ASP A 283 -5.36 -27.25 -23.16
C ASP A 283 -6.74 -27.10 -23.81
N SER A 284 -6.85 -26.37 -24.92
CA SER A 284 -8.11 -26.20 -25.66
C SER A 284 -8.48 -27.42 -26.51
N LEU A 285 -7.51 -28.28 -26.87
CA LEU A 285 -7.74 -29.47 -27.71
C LEU A 285 -7.99 -30.77 -26.92
N THR A 286 -7.91 -30.75 -25.59
CA THR A 286 -8.15 -31.93 -24.74
C THR A 286 -9.43 -31.86 -23.90
N SER A 287 -10.11 -30.71 -23.82
CA SER A 287 -11.37 -30.56 -23.06
C SER A 287 -12.66 -30.68 -23.89
N GLU A 288 -12.58 -30.67 -25.23
CA GLU A 288 -13.77 -30.69 -26.11
C GLU A 288 -14.50 -32.06 -26.21
N ASN A 289 -13.99 -33.12 -25.56
CA ASN A 289 -14.63 -34.45 -25.58
C ASN A 289 -15.33 -34.87 -24.26
N ALA A 290 -15.39 -33.99 -23.25
CA ALA A 290 -16.04 -34.31 -21.96
C ALA A 290 -17.49 -33.81 -21.84
N ASP A 291 -17.90 -32.78 -22.59
CA ASP A 291 -19.17 -32.08 -22.36
C ASP A 291 -20.38 -32.62 -23.16
N THR A 292 -20.20 -33.62 -24.03
CA THR A 292 -21.32 -34.20 -24.81
C THR A 292 -22.15 -35.26 -24.07
N GLN A 293 -21.78 -35.66 -22.85
CA GLN A 293 -22.54 -36.67 -22.09
C GLN A 293 -23.50 -36.12 -21.02
N TYR A 294 -23.54 -34.81 -20.74
CA TYR A 294 -24.36 -34.25 -19.67
C TYR A 294 -25.68 -33.57 -20.11
N LEU A 295 -25.89 -33.33 -21.41
CA LEU A 295 -27.10 -32.64 -21.91
C LEU A 295 -28.20 -33.55 -22.48
N ALA A 296 -28.01 -34.88 -22.49
CA ALA A 296 -29.00 -35.83 -23.05
C ALA A 296 -30.03 -36.37 -22.03
N ARG A 297 -30.17 -35.77 -20.82
CA ARG A 297 -31.07 -36.30 -19.77
C ARG A 297 -32.09 -35.34 -19.16
N ALA A 298 -32.24 -34.13 -19.70
CA ALA A 298 -33.10 -33.11 -19.07
C ALA A 298 -34.32 -32.63 -19.88
N ASN A 299 -34.61 -33.18 -21.07
CA ASN A 299 -35.79 -32.78 -21.85
C ASN A 299 -36.64 -33.98 -22.24
N ASN A 300 -37.61 -34.31 -21.38
CA ASN A 300 -38.84 -35.05 -21.73
C ASN A 300 -39.89 -34.80 -20.65
N SER A 301 -40.67 -33.72 -20.81
CA SER A 301 -42.09 -33.70 -20.47
C SER A 301 -42.75 -32.48 -21.10
N GLU A 302 -43.47 -32.71 -22.19
CA GLU A 302 -44.47 -31.81 -22.75
C GLU A 302 -45.62 -31.61 -21.76
N ALA A 303 -46.20 -30.39 -21.74
CA ALA A 303 -47.64 -30.16 -21.82
C ALA A 303 -47.93 -28.65 -21.96
N ASP A 304 -48.20 -28.26 -23.21
CA ASP A 304 -49.47 -27.68 -23.67
C ASP A 304 -50.00 -26.31 -23.17
N VAL A 305 -50.36 -25.51 -24.20
CA VAL A 305 -51.43 -24.49 -24.30
C VAL A 305 -51.09 -22.98 -24.24
N ASP A 306 -51.50 -22.36 -25.36
CA ASP A 306 -51.98 -21.02 -25.69
C ASP A 306 -51.03 -19.87 -26.07
N THR A 307 -51.12 -19.56 -27.37
CA THR A 307 -50.58 -18.40 -28.08
C THR A 307 -51.56 -17.22 -28.00
N GLY A 308 -51.15 -16.15 -27.34
CA GLY A 308 -51.79 -14.83 -27.43
C GLY A 308 -50.84 -13.79 -28.02
N GLN A 309 -51.05 -13.42 -29.27
CA GLN A 309 -50.37 -12.32 -29.96
C GLN A 309 -50.81 -10.96 -29.35
N GLY A 310 -49.84 -10.09 -29.04
CA GLY A 310 -50.07 -8.71 -28.65
C GLY A 310 -49.02 -7.80 -29.27
N THR A 311 -49.39 -7.13 -30.36
CA THR A 311 -48.64 -6.07 -31.03
C THR A 311 -48.61 -4.80 -30.18
N TYR A 312 -47.44 -4.19 -30.00
CA TYR A 312 -47.32 -2.82 -29.50
C TYR A 312 -46.73 -1.90 -30.56
N SER A 313 -47.50 -0.86 -30.84
CA SER A 313 -47.26 0.22 -31.79
C SER A 313 -46.25 1.22 -31.22
N VAL A 314 -45.32 1.62 -32.10
CA VAL A 314 -44.38 2.74 -31.93
C VAL A 314 -45.16 4.04 -32.13
N ALA A 315 -45.12 4.94 -31.15
CA ALA A 315 -45.60 6.31 -31.28
C ALA A 315 -44.38 7.25 -31.41
N GLU A 316 -44.36 7.95 -32.53
CA GLU A 316 -43.45 9.03 -32.90
C GLU A 316 -43.62 10.23 -31.96
N PHE A 317 -42.51 10.85 -31.56
CA PHE A 317 -42.51 12.16 -30.90
C PHE A 317 -41.90 13.20 -31.84
N GLU A 318 -42.73 14.17 -32.23
CA GLU A 318 -42.43 15.27 -33.12
C GLU A 318 -41.43 16.25 -32.52
N HIS A 319 -40.48 16.67 -33.35
CA HIS A 319 -39.61 17.82 -33.17
C HIS A 319 -40.43 19.13 -33.25
N SER A 320 -40.36 19.97 -32.21
CA SER A 320 -40.69 21.40 -32.35
C SER A 320 -39.41 22.24 -32.27
N GLN A 321 -39.10 22.91 -33.38
CA GLN A 321 -38.10 23.96 -33.46
C GLN A 321 -38.71 25.28 -32.98
N GLY A 322 -38.19 25.80 -31.86
CA GLY A 322 -38.50 27.14 -31.35
C GLY A 322 -37.37 28.11 -31.66
N ASN A 323 -37.71 29.14 -32.43
CA ASN A 323 -36.80 30.11 -33.03
C ASN A 323 -36.20 31.10 -32.01
N LYS A 324 -34.99 31.57 -32.32
CA LYS A 324 -34.20 32.57 -31.59
C LYS A 324 -34.69 33.98 -31.92
N GLU A 325 -34.76 34.88 -30.93
CA GLU A 325 -34.35 36.29 -31.00
C GLU A 325 -34.61 37.01 -29.66
N GLY A 326 -33.66 37.85 -29.23
CA GLY A 326 -33.82 38.68 -28.03
C GLY A 326 -32.51 38.97 -27.28
N ALA A 327 -31.59 39.69 -27.92
CA ALA A 327 -30.41 40.23 -27.27
C ALA A 327 -30.80 41.44 -26.39
N VAL A 328 -30.50 41.38 -25.09
CA VAL A 328 -30.53 42.55 -24.19
C VAL A 328 -29.13 42.68 -23.58
N LEU A 329 -28.43 43.74 -24.01
CA LEU A 329 -27.21 44.23 -23.39
C LEU A 329 -27.55 44.81 -22.00
N VAL A 330 -26.99 44.23 -20.94
CA VAL A 330 -26.92 44.88 -19.62
C VAL A 330 -25.45 45.06 -19.28
N GLN A 331 -25.04 46.32 -19.15
CA GLN A 331 -23.70 46.72 -18.70
C GLN A 331 -23.52 46.41 -17.21
N PRO A 332 -22.36 45.93 -16.76
CA PRO A 332 -22.07 45.83 -15.33
C PRO A 332 -21.53 47.17 -14.81
N GLU A 333 -22.27 47.78 -13.87
CA GLU A 333 -21.78 48.91 -13.08
C GLU A 333 -20.69 48.44 -12.10
N HIS A 334 -19.55 49.14 -12.15
CA HIS A 334 -18.45 49.01 -11.20
C HIS A 334 -18.82 49.60 -9.83
N PRO A 335 -18.66 48.87 -8.71
CA PRO A 335 -18.70 49.48 -7.39
C PRO A 335 -17.37 50.18 -7.07
N LYS A 336 -17.48 51.45 -6.65
CA LYS A 336 -16.39 52.34 -6.25
C LYS A 336 -15.57 51.78 -5.10
N VAL A 337 -14.26 51.64 -5.34
CA VAL A 337 -13.22 51.42 -4.33
C VAL A 337 -13.06 52.68 -3.49
N LYS A 338 -13.34 52.59 -2.18
CA LYS A 338 -12.89 53.57 -1.17
C LYS A 338 -11.61 53.03 -0.51
N GLN A 339 -10.55 53.82 -0.56
CA GLN A 339 -9.30 53.61 0.18
C GLN A 339 -9.44 53.97 1.68
N PRO A 340 -8.51 53.52 2.55
CA PRO A 340 -8.80 53.15 3.92
C PRO A 340 -8.67 54.31 4.89
N GLY A 341 -9.60 54.38 5.84
CA GLY A 341 -9.49 55.18 7.05
C GLY A 341 -8.80 54.37 8.15
N ASN A 342 -7.74 54.94 8.71
CA ASN A 342 -7.14 54.54 9.98
C ASN A 342 -8.21 54.51 11.08
N ASN A 343 -8.39 53.36 11.73
CA ASN A 343 -8.84 53.32 13.11
C ASN A 343 -8.29 52.07 13.79
N SER A 344 -7.45 52.34 14.78
CA SER A 344 -6.95 51.45 15.80
C SER A 344 -8.08 51.17 16.80
N ASP A 345 -8.69 50.00 16.72
CA ASP A 345 -9.45 49.40 17.84
C ASP A 345 -9.36 47.89 17.71
N ILE A 346 -8.63 47.27 18.64
CA ILE A 346 -8.48 45.81 18.78
C ILE A 346 -9.55 45.34 19.77
N PRO A 347 -10.57 44.55 19.36
CA PRO A 347 -11.38 43.82 20.31
C PRO A 347 -10.65 42.51 20.67
N GLN A 348 -10.18 42.41 21.91
CA GLN A 348 -9.83 41.14 22.52
C GLN A 348 -11.05 40.22 22.49
N THR A 349 -11.01 39.19 21.66
CA THR A 349 -11.96 38.06 21.73
C THR A 349 -11.14 36.79 21.90
N THR A 350 -10.90 36.41 23.15
CA THR A 350 -10.32 35.11 23.50
C THR A 350 -11.24 34.50 24.55
N GLN A 351 -12.33 33.90 24.10
CA GLN A 351 -13.05 32.89 24.87
C GLN A 351 -12.91 31.57 24.13
N ALA A 352 -12.25 30.62 24.79
CA ALA A 352 -12.21 29.23 24.39
C ALA A 352 -13.64 28.65 24.42
N PRO A 353 -14.01 27.75 23.49
CA PRO A 353 -15.28 27.04 23.61
C PRO A 353 -15.22 26.11 24.82
N ASP A 354 -16.20 26.25 25.71
CA ASP A 354 -16.42 25.37 26.86
C ASP A 354 -16.50 23.89 26.44
N ALA A 355 -15.74 23.06 27.15
CA ALA A 355 -15.66 21.61 27.00
C ALA A 355 -16.93 20.86 27.49
N LYS A 356 -18.12 21.45 27.34
CA LYS A 356 -19.40 20.90 27.84
C LYS A 356 -20.46 20.63 26.77
N ALA A 357 -20.11 20.67 25.49
CA ALA A 357 -20.98 20.20 24.41
C ALA A 357 -20.68 18.73 24.05
N GLN A 358 -20.73 17.82 25.03
CA GLN A 358 -21.10 16.44 24.70
C GLN A 358 -22.63 16.43 24.63
N ALA A 359 -23.14 16.68 23.43
CA ALA A 359 -24.56 16.67 23.15
C ALA A 359 -25.17 15.32 23.58
N ASP A 360 -26.25 15.42 24.34
CA ASP A 360 -27.14 14.32 24.66
C ASP A 360 -27.75 13.78 23.35
N LEU A 361 -27.13 12.74 22.79
CA LEU A 361 -27.54 12.06 21.56
C LEU A 361 -28.80 11.19 21.74
N SER A 362 -29.53 11.33 22.84
CA SER A 362 -30.66 10.45 23.21
C SER A 362 -31.96 10.69 22.43
N GLY A 363 -32.03 11.73 21.57
CA GLY A 363 -33.30 12.19 20.98
C GLY A 363 -33.56 11.91 19.50
N VAL A 364 -32.56 11.46 18.71
CA VAL A 364 -32.76 11.25 17.26
C VAL A 364 -32.57 9.76 16.92
N PRO A 365 -33.56 9.09 16.32
CA PRO A 365 -33.49 7.67 15.98
C PRO A 365 -32.64 7.47 14.72
N PHE A 366 -31.37 7.85 14.75
CA PHE A 366 -30.43 7.36 13.76
C PHE A 366 -29.95 5.99 14.22
N SER A 367 -30.57 4.93 13.67
CA SER A 367 -30.05 3.58 13.82
C SER A 367 -28.70 3.52 13.12
N GLY A 368 -27.60 3.52 13.88
CA GLY A 368 -26.28 3.38 13.29
C GLY A 368 -26.12 2.04 12.58
N VAL A 369 -25.48 2.06 11.41
CA VAL A 369 -25.19 0.88 10.62
C VAL A 369 -23.92 0.24 11.17
N ARG A 370 -24.07 -0.92 11.81
CA ARG A 370 -22.92 -1.72 12.26
C ARG A 370 -22.23 -2.35 11.05
N THR A 371 -20.90 -2.29 11.03
CA THR A 371 -20.10 -2.85 9.95
C THR A 371 -18.78 -3.41 10.47
N GLU A 372 -18.30 -4.45 9.80
CA GLU A 372 -16.96 -5.03 10.00
C GLU A 372 -15.87 -4.21 9.28
N TYR A 373 -16.26 -3.15 8.56
CA TYR A 373 -15.39 -2.36 7.69
C TYR A 373 -15.37 -0.86 7.99
N ALA A 374 -15.70 -0.43 9.22
CA ALA A 374 -15.72 0.99 9.59
C ALA A 374 -14.35 1.66 9.45
N GLY A 375 -13.27 0.89 9.59
CA GLY A 375 -11.91 1.40 9.43
C GLY A 375 -11.57 1.88 8.02
N ILE A 376 -12.40 1.58 7.01
CA ILE A 376 -12.17 2.07 5.65
C ILE A 376 -12.22 3.60 5.56
N PHE A 377 -12.97 4.24 6.46
CA PHE A 377 -13.06 5.71 6.53
C PHE A 377 -11.84 6.37 7.16
N LEU A 378 -10.90 5.60 7.73
CA LEU A 378 -9.57 6.10 8.12
C LEU A 378 -8.72 6.43 6.88
N LEU A 379 -9.12 5.98 5.69
CA LEU A 379 -8.48 6.34 4.43
C LEU A 379 -8.82 7.75 3.95
N LEU A 380 -9.84 8.42 4.52
CA LEU A 380 -10.29 9.73 4.04
C LEU A 380 -9.17 10.77 4.07
N ASN A 381 -8.40 10.83 5.16
CA ASN A 381 -7.25 11.74 5.28
C ASN A 381 -6.15 11.41 4.25
N LEU A 382 -5.94 10.13 3.93
CA LEU A 382 -4.98 9.72 2.91
C LEU A 382 -5.46 10.07 1.51
N LEU A 383 -6.73 9.83 1.19
CA LEU A 383 -7.31 10.18 -0.09
C LEU A 383 -7.21 11.69 -0.31
N ASP A 384 -7.57 12.50 0.68
CA ASP A 384 -7.46 13.96 0.60
C ASP A 384 -6.00 14.42 0.49
N SER A 385 -5.05 13.74 1.13
CA SER A 385 -3.62 14.07 1.02
C SER A 385 -3.01 13.70 -0.34
N ILE A 386 -3.50 12.64 -0.97
CA ILE A 386 -2.94 12.05 -2.19
C ILE A 386 -3.59 12.64 -3.45
N ILE A 387 -4.92 12.78 -3.44
CA ILE A 387 -5.71 13.30 -4.53
C ILE A 387 -5.89 14.80 -4.29
N GLY A 388 -5.62 15.63 -5.30
CA GLY A 388 -5.83 17.07 -5.17
C GLY A 388 -7.33 17.41 -5.12
N ALA A 389 -7.72 18.45 -4.38
CA ALA A 389 -9.12 18.90 -4.33
C ALA A 389 -9.69 19.27 -5.72
N ASN A 390 -8.83 19.70 -6.65
CA ASN A 390 -9.20 20.13 -8.00
C ASN A 390 -9.15 19.00 -9.05
N CYS A 391 -9.11 17.73 -8.62
CA CYS A 391 -9.00 16.59 -9.54
C CYS A 391 -10.40 16.12 -9.89
N THR A 392 -10.76 16.28 -11.16
CA THR A 392 -12.10 16.00 -11.68
C THR A 392 -12.03 15.10 -12.89
N PHE A 393 -13.15 14.48 -13.21
CA PHE A 393 -13.31 13.86 -14.50
C PHE A 393 -13.57 14.92 -15.58
N LYS A 394 -13.32 14.56 -16.84
CA LYS A 394 -13.56 15.44 -17.98
C LYS A 394 -15.05 15.68 -18.25
N ASN A 395 -15.85 14.63 -18.15
CA ASN A 395 -17.27 14.60 -18.53
C ASN A 395 -18.18 14.29 -17.34
N SER A 396 -17.63 13.94 -16.16
CA SER A 396 -18.40 13.67 -14.95
C SER A 396 -18.20 14.74 -13.88
N SER A 397 -19.29 15.09 -13.20
CA SER A 397 -19.30 16.00 -12.06
C SER A 397 -18.83 15.33 -10.75
N LEU A 398 -18.70 14.00 -10.76
CA LEU A 398 -18.26 13.24 -9.60
C LEU A 398 -16.80 13.59 -9.27
N SER A 399 -16.50 13.80 -7.99
CA SER A 399 -15.09 13.95 -7.60
C SER A 399 -14.36 12.60 -7.70
N ILE A 400 -13.06 12.65 -8.01
CA ILE A 400 -12.23 11.45 -8.04
C ILE A 400 -12.17 10.78 -6.66
N HIS A 401 -12.16 11.56 -5.57
CA HIS A 401 -12.17 11.02 -4.20
C HIS A 401 -13.41 10.16 -3.96
N SER A 402 -14.58 10.68 -4.34
CA SER A 402 -15.87 10.00 -4.23
C SER A 402 -15.87 8.72 -5.06
N ALA A 403 -15.36 8.76 -6.29
CA ALA A 403 -15.27 7.60 -7.16
C ALA A 403 -14.34 6.50 -6.59
N VAL A 404 -13.18 6.89 -6.04
CA VAL A 404 -12.26 5.94 -5.38
C VAL A 404 -12.91 5.32 -4.14
N LEU A 405 -13.52 6.14 -3.28
CA LEU A 405 -14.20 5.65 -2.08
C LEU A 405 -15.36 4.70 -2.43
N ALA A 406 -16.20 5.09 -3.39
CA ALA A 406 -17.31 4.27 -3.87
C ALA A 406 -16.83 2.90 -4.38
N TRP A 407 -15.77 2.89 -5.19
CA TRP A 407 -15.20 1.65 -5.70
C TRP A 407 -14.71 0.73 -4.58
N VAL A 408 -14.03 1.31 -3.58
CA VAL A 408 -13.54 0.56 -2.42
C VAL A 408 -14.70 -0.03 -1.61
N LEU A 409 -15.74 0.76 -1.34
CA LEU A 409 -16.93 0.31 -0.61
C LEU A 409 -17.67 -0.83 -1.33
N MET A 410 -17.83 -0.72 -2.65
CA MET A 410 -18.43 -1.78 -3.46
C MET A 410 -17.59 -3.07 -3.45
N ARG A 411 -16.27 -2.95 -3.53
CA ARG A 411 -15.36 -4.11 -3.53
C ARG A 411 -15.34 -4.89 -2.22
N ILE A 412 -15.58 -4.24 -1.09
CA ILE A 412 -15.68 -4.91 0.21
C ILE A 412 -17.10 -5.40 0.50
N GLY A 413 -18.04 -5.26 -0.44
CA GLY A 413 -19.41 -5.72 -0.30
C GLY A 413 -20.24 -4.90 0.69
N MET A 414 -19.93 -3.60 0.85
CA MET A 414 -20.82 -2.73 1.63
C MET A 414 -22.18 -2.63 0.93
N ALA A 415 -23.25 -2.57 1.72
CA ALA A 415 -24.61 -2.47 1.20
C ALA A 415 -24.74 -1.25 0.29
N GLN A 416 -25.38 -1.42 -0.87
CA GLN A 416 -25.63 -0.33 -1.83
C GLN A 416 -26.30 0.87 -1.15
N GLN A 417 -27.23 0.61 -0.23
CA GLN A 417 -27.87 1.63 0.60
C GLN A 417 -26.87 2.59 1.28
N LEU A 418 -25.74 2.09 1.78
CA LEU A 418 -24.73 2.94 2.41
C LEU A 418 -24.02 3.85 1.39
N VAL A 419 -23.76 3.31 0.20
CA VAL A 419 -23.17 4.08 -0.92
C VAL A 419 -24.15 5.18 -1.36
N ASP A 420 -25.44 4.87 -1.38
CA ASP A 420 -26.52 5.81 -1.70
C ASP A 420 -26.65 6.91 -0.62
N GLU A 421 -26.65 6.55 0.68
CA GLU A 421 -26.72 7.48 1.81
C GLU A 421 -25.50 8.43 1.90
N LEU A 422 -24.34 7.97 1.43
CA LEU A 422 -23.15 8.79 1.29
C LEU A 422 -23.18 9.71 0.06
N GLY A 423 -24.20 9.60 -0.79
CA GLY A 423 -24.30 10.37 -2.03
C GLY A 423 -23.26 9.96 -3.07
N LEU A 424 -22.77 8.72 -3.01
CA LEU A 424 -21.72 8.20 -3.90
C LEU A 424 -22.27 7.47 -5.14
N ALA A 425 -23.58 7.24 -5.21
CA ALA A 425 -24.18 6.21 -6.04
C ALA A 425 -24.74 6.63 -7.40
N THR A 426 -24.46 7.84 -7.90
CA THR A 426 -25.13 8.32 -9.12
C THR A 426 -24.47 7.92 -10.43
N TYR A 427 -23.36 7.19 -10.41
CA TYR A 427 -22.63 6.85 -11.64
C TYR A 427 -22.26 5.37 -11.72
N PRO A 428 -22.51 4.69 -12.86
CA PRO A 428 -21.93 3.39 -13.12
C PRO A 428 -20.41 3.52 -13.16
N LEU A 429 -19.74 3.14 -12.05
CA LEU A 429 -18.28 3.24 -11.92
C LEU A 429 -17.53 2.57 -13.10
N THR A 430 -18.15 1.58 -13.74
CA THR A 430 -17.64 0.93 -14.95
C THR A 430 -17.46 1.90 -16.12
N GLU A 431 -18.34 2.88 -16.29
CA GLU A 431 -18.24 3.90 -17.33
C GLU A 431 -17.10 4.89 -17.03
N LEU A 432 -16.90 5.21 -15.75
CA LEU A 432 -15.81 6.10 -15.31
C LEU A 432 -14.43 5.48 -15.53
N MET A 433 -14.28 4.14 -15.60
CA MET A 433 -12.97 3.48 -15.69
C MET A 433 -12.14 3.95 -16.90
N ALA A 434 -12.80 4.23 -18.03
CA ALA A 434 -12.16 4.70 -19.25
C ALA A 434 -12.10 6.24 -19.35
N GLU A 435 -12.71 6.95 -18.39
CA GLU A 435 -12.80 8.40 -18.44
C GLU A 435 -11.45 9.04 -18.17
N ALA A 436 -11.14 10.06 -18.99
CA ALA A 436 -9.95 10.87 -18.81
C ALA A 436 -10.04 11.65 -17.50
N VAL A 437 -8.92 11.67 -16.79
CA VAL A 437 -8.78 12.45 -15.57
C VAL A 437 -8.12 13.79 -15.94
N GLU A 438 -8.77 14.90 -15.57
CA GLU A 438 -8.26 16.25 -15.82
C GLU A 438 -7.95 16.97 -14.50
N GLY A 439 -7.01 17.93 -14.56
CA GLY A 439 -6.63 18.74 -13.41
C GLY A 439 -5.12 18.84 -13.23
N SER A 440 -4.60 20.07 -13.31
CA SER A 440 -3.16 20.40 -13.17
C SER A 440 -2.57 20.14 -11.78
N GLY A 441 -3.40 19.71 -10.82
CA GLY A 441 -3.03 19.52 -9.42
C GLY A 441 -2.62 18.10 -9.04
N ILE A 442 -3.05 17.07 -9.82
CA ILE A 442 -2.72 15.67 -9.50
C ILE A 442 -1.21 15.52 -9.47
N GLU A 443 -0.54 15.87 -10.56
CA GLU A 443 0.90 15.65 -10.73
C GLU A 443 1.71 16.22 -9.57
N LYS A 444 1.50 17.51 -9.24
CA LYS A 444 2.31 18.16 -8.20
C LYS A 444 2.06 17.57 -6.82
N LYS A 445 0.79 17.41 -6.41
CA LYS A 445 0.46 16.90 -5.07
C LYS A 445 0.82 15.43 -4.95
N TRP A 446 0.48 14.63 -5.96
CA TRP A 446 0.80 13.20 -6.05
C TRP A 446 2.29 12.92 -6.04
N PHE A 447 3.07 13.56 -6.92
CA PHE A 447 4.51 13.35 -6.98
C PHE A 447 5.21 13.88 -5.74
N SER A 448 4.79 15.04 -5.21
CA SER A 448 5.31 15.56 -3.95
C SER A 448 5.01 14.60 -2.80
N TRP A 449 3.79 14.08 -2.71
CA TRP A 449 3.41 13.13 -1.68
C TRP A 449 4.19 11.82 -1.80
N CYS A 450 4.31 11.26 -3.01
CA CYS A 450 5.12 10.06 -3.26
C CYS A 450 6.60 10.30 -2.90
N ALA A 451 7.17 11.45 -3.28
CA ALA A 451 8.56 11.79 -2.98
C ALA A 451 8.79 11.96 -1.46
N ASN A 452 7.90 12.70 -0.78
CA ASN A 452 7.97 12.90 0.67
C ASN A 452 7.85 11.58 1.45
N ASN A 453 7.12 10.61 0.90
CA ASN A 453 6.93 9.29 1.48
C ASN A 453 7.81 8.19 0.86
N ARG A 454 8.79 8.56 0.01
CA ARG A 454 9.76 7.65 -0.64
C ARG A 454 9.10 6.48 -1.40
N LEU A 455 7.98 6.74 -2.04
CA LEU A 455 7.28 5.77 -2.87
C LEU A 455 7.72 5.90 -4.33
N ALA A 456 8.01 4.76 -4.96
CA ALA A 456 8.35 4.71 -6.37
C ALA A 456 7.23 5.31 -7.21
N ILE A 457 7.56 6.39 -7.92
CA ILE A 457 6.64 7.14 -8.77
C ILE A 457 6.22 6.25 -9.96
N GLN A 458 4.92 6.03 -10.11
CA GLN A 458 4.36 5.41 -11.31
C GLN A 458 4.12 6.48 -12.38
N THR A 459 4.08 6.04 -13.65
CA THR A 459 3.72 6.90 -14.79
C THR A 459 2.41 7.64 -14.52
N GLN A 460 2.25 8.84 -15.09
CA GLN A 460 1.02 9.60 -14.93
C GLN A 460 -0.18 8.78 -15.42
N PRO A 461 -1.21 8.61 -14.58
CA PRO A 461 -2.44 7.95 -15.02
C PRO A 461 -3.20 8.89 -15.95
N LEU A 462 -3.49 8.44 -17.17
CA LEU A 462 -4.27 9.21 -18.15
C LEU A 462 -5.78 9.00 -18.02
N VAL A 463 -6.18 7.87 -17.45
CA VAL A 463 -7.58 7.47 -17.24
C VAL A 463 -7.84 7.04 -15.81
N PHE A 464 -9.10 7.05 -15.39
CA PHE A 464 -9.49 6.75 -14.01
C PHE A 464 -9.03 5.37 -13.54
N ARG A 465 -9.13 4.33 -14.37
CA ARG A 465 -8.70 2.97 -14.01
C ARG A 465 -7.24 2.95 -13.54
N ASP A 466 -6.38 3.64 -14.27
CA ASP A 466 -4.94 3.68 -13.99
C ASP A 466 -4.68 4.50 -12.72
N LEU A 467 -5.42 5.59 -12.54
CA LEU A 467 -5.35 6.41 -11.33
C LEU A 467 -5.81 5.62 -10.10
N LEU A 468 -6.96 4.96 -10.17
CA LEU A 468 -7.52 4.15 -9.10
C LEU A 468 -6.53 3.05 -8.69
N SER A 469 -6.02 2.30 -9.67
CA SER A 469 -5.00 1.26 -9.43
C SER A 469 -3.76 1.85 -8.76
N SER A 470 -3.27 2.99 -9.26
CA SER A 470 -2.11 3.67 -8.69
C SER A 470 -2.36 4.14 -7.26
N VAL A 471 -3.50 4.79 -6.99
CA VAL A 471 -3.89 5.34 -5.68
C VAL A 471 -3.93 4.21 -4.66
N LEU A 472 -4.64 3.12 -4.98
CA LEU A 472 -4.76 1.97 -4.08
C LEU A 472 -3.43 1.26 -3.85
N LYS A 473 -2.58 1.15 -4.87
CA LYS A 473 -1.21 0.60 -4.73
C LYS A 473 -0.35 1.49 -3.84
N ILE A 474 -0.44 2.80 -3.97
CA ILE A 474 0.35 3.77 -3.20
C ILE A 474 -0.11 3.87 -1.75
N ILE A 475 -1.43 3.93 -1.50
CA ILE A 475 -1.99 3.82 -0.16
C ILE A 475 -1.57 2.49 0.47
N SER A 476 -1.69 1.38 -0.25
CA SER A 476 -1.28 0.07 0.27
C SER A 476 0.20 0.05 0.63
N ARG A 477 1.08 0.57 -0.23
CA ARG A 477 2.52 0.69 0.04
C ARG A 477 2.81 1.53 1.27
N TYR A 478 2.21 2.71 1.36
CA TYR A 478 2.36 3.60 2.49
C TYR A 478 1.93 2.93 3.80
N LEU A 479 0.78 2.27 3.81
CA LEU A 479 0.30 1.55 4.98
C LEU A 479 1.23 0.38 5.34
N TRP A 480 1.69 -0.42 4.38
CA TRP A 480 2.66 -1.50 4.65
C TRP A 480 4.04 -1.03 5.11
N GLN A 481 4.47 0.17 4.71
CA GLN A 481 5.74 0.74 5.14
C GLN A 481 5.68 1.27 6.57
N ASN A 482 4.55 1.86 6.95
CA ASN A 482 4.40 2.56 8.22
C ASN A 482 3.57 1.78 9.26
N MET A 483 2.90 0.71 8.85
CA MET A 483 2.09 -0.18 9.68
C MET A 483 2.38 -1.63 9.31
N SER A 484 2.05 -2.56 10.21
CA SER A 484 2.16 -4.00 9.96
C SER A 484 1.05 -4.58 9.05
N GLY A 485 0.44 -3.76 8.18
CA GLY A 485 -0.64 -4.19 7.29
C GLY A 485 -1.07 -3.14 6.27
N GLY A 486 -1.87 -3.57 5.27
CA GLY A 486 -2.38 -2.70 4.21
C GLY A 486 -3.84 -2.26 4.39
N ILE A 487 -4.45 -1.76 3.30
CA ILE A 487 -5.86 -1.29 3.25
C ILE A 487 -6.83 -2.28 3.88
N LYS A 488 -6.67 -3.59 3.62
CA LYS A 488 -7.55 -4.63 4.16
C LYS A 488 -7.49 -4.73 5.70
N SER A 489 -6.31 -4.60 6.30
CA SER A 489 -6.11 -4.65 7.75
C SER A 489 -6.67 -3.40 8.42
N LEU A 490 -6.44 -2.24 7.81
CA LEU A 490 -6.98 -0.96 8.27
C LEU A 490 -8.50 -0.90 8.08
N GLY A 491 -9.01 -1.45 6.98
CA GLY A 491 -10.43 -1.43 6.64
C GLY A 491 -11.28 -2.28 7.59
N ARG A 492 -10.79 -3.47 8.00
CA ARG A 492 -11.52 -4.47 8.81
C ARG A 492 -11.76 -4.11 10.28
N GLN A 493 -11.73 -2.83 10.61
CA GLN A 493 -12.05 -2.38 11.96
C GLN A 493 -13.56 -2.38 12.12
N LYS A 494 -14.03 -3.15 13.10
CA LYS A 494 -15.45 -3.18 13.46
C LYS A 494 -15.87 -1.84 14.05
N GLY A 495 -17.04 -1.37 13.64
CA GLY A 495 -17.58 -0.12 14.13
C GLY A 495 -19.03 0.09 13.74
N GLU A 496 -19.50 1.30 13.99
CA GLU A 496 -20.84 1.76 13.68
C GLU A 496 -20.75 3.08 12.93
N LEU A 497 -21.56 3.22 11.87
CA LEU A 497 -21.64 4.42 11.07
C LEU A 497 -22.98 5.09 11.34
N ILE A 498 -22.98 6.37 11.70
CA ILE A 498 -24.18 7.18 11.80
C ILE A 498 -24.09 8.22 10.68
N ILE A 499 -25.04 8.14 9.75
CA ILE A 499 -25.08 9.03 8.58
C ILE A 499 -26.32 9.91 8.69
N SER A 500 -26.10 11.21 8.52
CA SER A 500 -27.16 12.18 8.30
C SER A 500 -26.92 12.91 6.97
N ASN A 501 -27.78 13.86 6.65
CA ASN A 501 -27.61 14.69 5.45
C ASN A 501 -26.25 15.40 5.43
N THR A 502 -25.79 15.89 6.58
CA THR A 502 -24.58 16.72 6.69
C THR A 502 -23.44 16.09 7.47
N HIS A 503 -23.66 14.98 8.17
CA HIS A 503 -22.63 14.33 9.01
C HIS A 503 -22.43 12.86 8.66
N LEU A 504 -21.20 12.41 8.86
CA LEU A 504 -20.80 11.01 8.92
C LEU A 504 -20.00 10.81 10.21
N ASP A 505 -20.64 10.20 11.20
CA ASP A 505 -20.00 9.84 12.47
C ASP A 505 -19.55 8.38 12.42
N ILE A 506 -18.25 8.15 12.63
CA ILE A 506 -17.62 6.82 12.59
C ILE A 506 -17.26 6.43 14.01
N ILE A 507 -17.93 5.42 14.54
CA ILE A 507 -17.71 4.98 15.92
C ILE A 507 -16.88 3.70 15.93
N LEU A 508 -15.66 3.80 16.42
CA LEU A 508 -14.69 2.70 16.51
C LEU A 508 -14.43 2.31 17.97
N ALA A 509 -13.95 1.09 18.21
CA ALA A 509 -13.46 0.71 19.53
C ALA A 509 -12.01 1.19 19.72
N SER A 510 -11.72 1.88 20.82
CA SER A 510 -10.40 2.45 21.10
C SER A 510 -9.29 1.39 21.20
N GLU A 511 -9.65 0.20 21.65
CA GLU A 511 -8.83 -0.99 21.80
C GLU A 511 -8.47 -1.66 20.46
N ASN A 512 -9.23 -1.38 19.41
CA ASN A 512 -8.96 -1.92 18.08
C ASN A 512 -7.97 -1.03 17.28
N MET A 513 -7.73 0.20 17.73
CA MET A 513 -6.77 1.09 17.09
C MET A 513 -5.33 0.77 17.50
N THR A 514 -4.52 0.46 16.50
CA THR A 514 -3.09 0.21 16.71
C THR A 514 -2.33 1.52 16.96
N ILE A 515 -1.18 1.45 17.63
CA ILE A 515 -0.35 2.64 17.91
C ILE A 515 0.12 3.28 16.59
N GLU A 516 0.44 2.46 15.59
CA GLU A 516 0.88 2.91 14.27
C GLU A 516 -0.22 3.72 13.55
N THR A 517 -1.48 3.30 13.67
CA THR A 517 -2.63 4.02 13.10
C THR A 517 -2.71 5.43 13.67
N ARG A 518 -2.49 5.58 14.99
CA ARG A 518 -2.48 6.88 15.69
C ARG A 518 -1.28 7.73 15.35
N GLN A 519 -0.08 7.13 15.29
CA GLN A 519 1.14 7.84 14.92
C GLN A 519 1.07 8.44 13.52
N LEU A 520 0.34 7.79 12.61
CA LEU A 520 0.12 8.29 11.26
C LEU A 520 -1.00 9.33 11.17
N GLY A 521 -1.71 9.63 12.27
CA GLY A 521 -2.83 10.56 12.29
C GLY A 521 -4.02 10.13 11.41
N LEU A 522 -4.12 8.84 11.08
CA LEU A 522 -5.23 8.31 10.27
C LEU A 522 -6.57 8.35 11.03
N ASP A 523 -6.47 8.46 12.34
CA ASP A 523 -7.57 8.42 13.30
C ASP A 523 -8.02 9.84 13.72
N ILE A 524 -7.45 10.88 13.11
CA ILE A 524 -7.86 12.28 13.26
C ILE A 524 -9.12 12.52 12.42
N SER A 525 -10.13 13.18 13.02
CA SER A 525 -11.36 13.56 12.32
C SER A 525 -11.03 14.48 11.12
N PRO A 526 -11.43 14.12 9.89
CA PRO A 526 -11.15 14.96 8.70
C PRO A 526 -11.86 16.32 8.75
N GLY A 527 -12.97 16.41 9.49
CA GLY A 527 -13.84 17.58 9.49
C GLY A 527 -14.68 17.64 8.21
N TRP A 528 -14.87 18.83 7.65
CA TRP A 528 -15.65 19.02 6.44
C TRP A 528 -14.90 18.50 5.20
N LEU A 529 -15.49 17.53 4.50
CA LEU A 529 -15.00 17.02 3.22
C LEU A 529 -15.91 17.51 2.09
N PRO A 530 -15.55 18.57 1.33
CA PRO A 530 -16.40 19.14 0.30
C PRO A 530 -16.83 18.11 -0.75
N TRP A 531 -15.93 17.19 -1.10
CA TRP A 531 -16.19 16.15 -2.10
C TRP A 531 -17.16 15.06 -1.63
N LEU A 532 -17.35 14.92 -0.31
CA LEU A 532 -18.37 14.05 0.29
C LEU A 532 -19.63 14.83 0.69
N ALA A 533 -19.56 16.16 0.68
CA ALA A 533 -20.58 17.06 1.22
C ALA A 533 -21.01 16.70 2.66
N LYS A 534 -20.06 16.20 3.48
CA LYS A 534 -20.30 15.81 4.88
C LYS A 534 -19.19 16.27 5.82
N VAL A 535 -19.57 16.56 7.06
CA VAL A 535 -18.66 16.68 8.20
C VAL A 535 -18.39 15.27 8.72
N VAL A 536 -17.14 14.86 8.71
CA VAL A 536 -16.72 13.54 9.18
C VAL A 536 -16.08 13.64 10.56
N THR A 537 -16.64 12.88 11.51
CA THR A 537 -16.13 12.81 12.88
C THR A 537 -15.86 11.37 13.26
N ILE A 538 -14.70 11.12 13.87
CA ILE A 538 -14.32 9.80 14.38
C ILE A 538 -14.50 9.81 15.90
N HIS A 539 -15.31 8.87 16.39
CA HIS A 539 -15.60 8.67 17.81
C HIS A 539 -15.03 7.34 18.29
N TYR A 540 -14.62 7.29 19.54
CA TYR A 540 -14.12 6.05 20.16
C TYR A 540 -15.01 5.60 21.32
N ARG A 541 -15.45 4.34 21.25
CA ARG A 541 -16.02 3.60 22.39
C ARG A 541 -14.91 2.83 23.10
N GLY A 542 -15.06 2.65 24.41
CA GLY A 542 -14.15 1.82 25.21
C GLY A 542 -13.79 2.47 26.53
N LYS A 543 -13.37 1.65 27.50
CA LYS A 543 -12.69 2.15 28.70
C LYS A 543 -11.37 2.76 28.23
N GLN A 544 -11.08 4.02 28.58
CA GLN A 544 -9.75 4.62 28.38
C GLN A 544 -8.68 3.56 28.60
N VAL A 545 -7.86 3.29 27.58
CA VAL A 545 -6.87 2.22 27.55
C VAL A 545 -5.97 2.30 28.80
N ARG A 546 -6.27 1.48 29.81
CA ARG A 546 -5.49 1.32 31.04
C ARG A 546 -4.55 0.14 30.85
N SER A 547 -3.50 0.29 30.04
CA SER A 547 -2.49 -0.76 29.91
C SER A 547 -1.08 -0.19 30.02
N TRP A 548 -0.61 -0.07 31.27
CA TRP A 548 0.80 -0.24 31.62
C TRP A 548 0.80 -1.08 32.89
N SER A 549 1.22 -2.34 32.81
CA SER A 549 1.44 -3.18 33.98
C SER A 549 2.75 -2.75 34.64
N LEU A 550 2.66 -2.12 35.80
CA LEU A 550 3.75 -1.96 36.74
C LEU A 550 4.15 -3.35 37.25
N VAL A 551 5.44 -3.69 37.13
CA VAL A 551 6.09 -4.81 37.85
C VAL A 551 7.13 -4.23 38.80
#